data_AF-A0A495TGB4-F1
#
_entry.id   AF-A0A495TGB4-F1
#
_cell.length_a   1.000
_cell.length_b   1.000
_cell.length_c   1.000
_cell.angle_alpha   90.00
_cell.angle_beta   90.00
_cell.angle_gamma   90.00
#
_symmetry.space_group_name_H-M   'P 1'
#
loop_
_entity.id
_entity.type
_entity.pdbx_description
1 polymer ?
#
loop_
_entity_poly.entity_id
_entity_poly.type
_entity_poly.pdbx_seq_one_letter_code
_entity_poly.pdbx_strand_id
1 'polypeptide(L)'
;MGQATGSPGHRTTAVRTPATHGRRAVRAAVATAVAALPLAAVLTVGSAAPLAPPLGACTGPDCPATWPPPNNGDFTGRDSTINVFTGGDYTVNGRAAEAEGKIVTLGNLTVDKNGGGVYNMGVVGVGSRVVPPNGSDFVTTGGSVDVKTGNRILIGGSDSHGPAFGNLRHAGSVTGTVNIDPTGQSIQDPNAAAPYQTVLTQIEEVSDCVGRAAATGTVDISSSQATFTGDGTSMKQVFNVTGNLTSPTGGQIGLVFNNIPAGATVVVNMLGDSPIINTYTGTGLAGDQTTAMRSKLMYNFPTATSAQILGSAQFQGSVLAGNPGGTTTIAQAGMNGRVYLAGNLIHTGTGGYEIHSYPFDGDLPECTVTPSPSPTSSSPSPTSPSPTSPSPTSPSPTSPSPTSPSPTSPSPTSPSPTKPSPTSPSPTSPSPTSPSPTSPSPTRTGHSPKPSTSSADPTSHHPTEHPTGHNSASHHPGGSGELPSTGAGNAPVVFGLAGVGLLGLGGLAAMAARRRGRHG
;
A
#
# COMPACT_ATOMS: atom_id res chain seq x y z
N MET A 1 64.01 -60.04 10.98
CA MET A 1 65.18 -59.35 11.56
C MET A 1 64.63 -58.09 12.24
N GLY A 2 64.91 -57.75 13.51
CA GLY A 2 65.71 -58.45 14.53
C GLY A 2 64.89 -58.93 15.74
N GLN A 3 65.57 -59.22 16.85
CA GLN A 3 65.09 -59.81 18.12
C GLN A 3 64.37 -58.75 19.01
N ALA A 4 63.68 -59.06 20.12
CA ALA A 4 63.77 -60.26 20.97
C ALA A 4 62.47 -60.68 21.72
N THR A 5 62.45 -61.95 22.13
CA THR A 5 61.82 -62.59 23.32
C THR A 5 60.59 -61.95 24.01
N GLY A 6 59.54 -62.71 24.40
CA GLY A 6 59.38 -64.17 24.42
C GLY A 6 57.98 -64.62 24.92
N SER A 7 57.79 -65.92 25.15
CA SER A 7 56.50 -66.60 25.44
C SER A 7 56.76 -68.01 26.04
N PRO A 8 55.80 -68.79 26.60
CA PRO A 8 54.38 -68.52 26.94
C PRO A 8 54.02 -68.92 28.41
N GLY A 9 52.72 -68.84 28.76
CA GLY A 9 52.16 -69.45 29.99
C GLY A 9 50.69 -69.88 29.84
N HIS A 10 50.43 -71.18 29.69
CA HIS A 10 49.10 -71.81 29.88
C HIS A 10 48.84 -72.07 31.39
N ARG A 11 47.63 -72.37 31.92
CA ARG A 11 46.36 -72.99 31.45
C ARG A 11 45.23 -72.46 32.36
N THR A 12 43.92 -72.40 32.03
CA THR A 12 42.90 -73.49 31.94
C THR A 12 41.61 -72.92 31.30
N THR A 13 40.99 -73.51 30.26
CA THR A 13 39.81 -74.45 30.31
C THR A 13 38.66 -74.01 31.25
N ALA A 14 37.35 -74.04 30.91
CA ALA A 14 36.57 -74.67 29.82
C ALA A 14 35.07 -74.19 29.92
N VAL A 15 34.06 -74.39 29.02
CA VAL A 15 33.88 -74.95 27.65
C VAL A 15 32.45 -74.60 27.11
N ARG A 16 32.20 -74.80 25.78
CA ARG A 16 30.90 -74.99 25.06
C ARG A 16 30.10 -73.78 24.50
N THR A 17 29.88 -73.86 23.18
CA THR A 17 28.89 -73.19 22.29
C THR A 17 27.67 -74.11 22.04
N PRO A 18 26.65 -73.76 21.20
CA PRO A 18 26.18 -72.46 20.67
C PRO A 18 24.67 -72.19 20.97
N ALA A 19 24.05 -71.16 20.38
CA ALA A 19 22.62 -70.85 20.52
C ALA A 19 21.91 -70.53 19.17
N THR A 20 20.63 -70.93 19.01
CA THR A 20 19.76 -70.54 17.88
C THR A 20 18.24 -70.56 18.24
N HIS A 21 17.56 -69.43 18.00
CA HIS A 21 16.12 -69.20 17.70
C HIS A 21 14.97 -69.81 18.56
N GLY A 22 14.01 -68.95 18.98
CA GLY A 22 12.85 -69.39 19.81
C GLY A 22 11.58 -68.50 19.94
N ARG A 23 11.28 -67.59 18.99
CA ARG A 23 9.97 -66.89 18.77
C ARG A 23 9.17 -66.21 19.93
N ARG A 24 8.95 -64.90 19.74
CA ARG A 24 7.69 -64.10 19.92
C ARG A 24 7.16 -63.68 21.32
N ALA A 25 7.13 -62.35 21.46
CA ALA A 25 5.98 -61.50 21.86
C ALA A 25 5.53 -61.40 23.33
N VAL A 26 5.81 -60.23 23.92
CA VAL A 26 4.97 -59.56 24.93
C VAL A 26 4.71 -58.13 24.45
N ARG A 27 3.48 -57.62 24.60
CA ARG A 27 3.16 -56.20 24.36
C ARG A 27 3.48 -55.39 25.61
N ALA A 28 4.40 -54.44 25.52
CA ALA A 28 4.58 -53.40 26.54
C ALA A 28 3.89 -52.12 26.05
N ALA A 29 2.85 -51.68 26.77
CA ALA A 29 2.22 -50.38 26.53
C ALA A 29 3.03 -49.30 27.26
N VAL A 30 3.72 -48.44 26.53
CA VAL A 30 4.38 -47.26 27.10
C VAL A 30 3.35 -46.16 27.24
N ALA A 31 2.89 -45.90 28.46
CA ALA A 31 2.03 -44.78 28.76
C ALA A 31 2.85 -43.48 28.75
N THR A 32 2.78 -42.71 27.67
CA THR A 32 3.35 -41.36 27.61
C THR A 32 2.53 -40.42 28.48
N ALA A 33 3.01 -40.19 29.70
CA ALA A 33 2.45 -39.20 30.62
C ALA A 33 2.67 -37.78 30.04
N VAL A 34 1.62 -37.21 29.44
CA VAL A 34 1.61 -35.82 29.00
C VAL A 34 1.53 -34.93 30.25
N ALA A 35 2.67 -34.37 30.66
CA ALA A 35 2.73 -33.39 31.72
C ALA A 35 2.10 -32.07 31.23
N ALA A 36 0.79 -31.93 31.41
CA ALA A 36 0.07 -30.69 31.14
C ALA A 36 0.49 -29.62 32.16
N LEU A 37 1.50 -28.83 31.81
CA LEU A 37 1.84 -27.60 32.52
C LEU A 37 0.68 -26.61 32.37
N PRO A 38 0.09 -26.10 33.46
CA PRO A 38 -0.92 -25.05 33.36
C PRO A 38 -0.25 -23.77 32.87
N LEU A 39 -0.71 -23.23 31.73
CA LEU A 39 -0.35 -21.88 31.33
C LEU A 39 -0.99 -20.89 32.31
N ALA A 40 -0.20 -20.47 33.30
CA ALA A 40 -0.53 -19.33 34.13
C ALA A 40 -0.45 -18.06 33.26
N ALA A 41 -1.60 -17.61 32.75
CA ALA A 41 -1.72 -16.36 32.03
C ALA A 41 -1.43 -15.19 32.99
N VAL A 42 -0.17 -14.75 33.02
CA VAL A 42 0.24 -13.53 33.71
C VAL A 42 -0.31 -12.34 32.93
N LEU A 43 -1.36 -11.72 33.46
CA LEU A 43 -1.87 -10.45 32.96
C LEU A 43 -0.86 -9.35 33.28
N THR A 44 0.05 -9.09 32.35
CA THR A 44 1.00 -7.97 32.41
C THR A 44 0.26 -6.64 32.19
N VAL A 45 0.09 -5.87 33.26
CA VAL A 45 -0.46 -4.51 33.21
C VAL A 45 0.65 -3.51 32.89
N GLY A 46 0.40 -2.55 32.00
CA GLY A 46 1.19 -1.32 31.91
C GLY A 46 2.49 -1.39 31.10
N SER A 47 2.40 -1.61 29.78
CA SER A 47 3.44 -1.16 28.84
C SER A 47 2.89 -0.96 27.42
N ALA A 48 2.38 0.24 27.17
CA ALA A 48 1.84 0.70 25.90
C ALA A 48 2.79 0.48 24.70
N ALA A 49 2.54 -0.55 23.90
CA ALA A 49 3.49 -1.06 22.93
C ALA A 49 3.51 -0.29 21.59
N PRO A 50 4.64 -0.31 20.86
CA PRO A 50 4.64 -0.08 19.42
C PRO A 50 3.92 -1.22 18.69
N LEU A 51 3.60 -1.02 17.41
CA LEU A 51 3.13 -2.12 16.55
C LEU A 51 4.17 -3.24 16.51
N ALA A 52 3.76 -4.48 16.81
CA ALA A 52 4.65 -5.63 16.75
C ALA A 52 4.99 -5.99 15.28
N PRO A 53 6.23 -6.42 14.98
CA PRO A 53 6.61 -6.92 13.67
C PRO A 53 5.70 -8.05 13.18
N PRO A 54 5.34 -8.11 11.89
CA PRO A 54 5.95 -7.41 10.76
C PRO A 54 5.29 -6.06 10.41
N LEU A 55 4.64 -5.40 11.37
CA LEU A 55 4.09 -4.05 11.25
C LEU A 55 4.96 -3.00 11.98
N GLY A 56 4.72 -1.72 11.70
CA GLY A 56 5.26 -0.60 12.48
C GLY A 56 6.59 -0.03 11.97
N ALA A 57 7.60 -0.04 12.83
CA ALA A 57 8.93 0.52 12.59
C ALA A 57 9.69 -0.20 11.47
N CYS A 58 10.81 0.35 11.01
CA CYS A 58 11.67 -0.35 10.05
C CYS A 58 12.29 -1.62 10.67
N THR A 59 12.38 -2.72 9.90
CA THR A 59 13.08 -3.94 10.36
C THR A 59 14.06 -4.48 9.33
N GLY A 60 15.13 -5.12 9.80
CA GLY A 60 16.22 -5.66 8.98
C GLY A 60 17.57 -5.00 9.26
N PRO A 61 18.67 -5.46 8.64
CA PRO A 61 20.02 -4.94 8.88
C PRO A 61 20.28 -3.56 8.26
N ASP A 62 19.63 -3.25 7.13
CA ASP A 62 19.93 -2.07 6.30
C ASP A 62 18.96 -0.91 6.54
N CYS A 63 18.26 -0.88 7.68
CA CYS A 63 17.30 0.17 8.01
C CYS A 63 17.99 1.55 8.11
N PRO A 64 17.51 2.57 7.38
CA PRO A 64 18.16 3.87 7.38
C PRO A 64 17.89 4.63 8.68
N ALA A 65 18.93 5.25 9.23
CA ALA A 65 18.84 6.05 10.46
C ALA A 65 17.99 7.32 10.30
N THR A 66 17.78 7.79 9.06
CA THR A 66 16.95 8.94 8.73
C THR A 66 16.21 8.69 7.42
N TRP A 67 14.91 8.96 7.39
CA TRP A 67 14.09 8.82 6.18
C TRP A 67 14.00 10.17 5.44
N PRO A 68 14.39 10.26 4.17
CA PRO A 68 14.42 11.51 3.43
C PRO A 68 13.00 12.00 3.06
N PRO A 69 12.87 13.25 2.55
CA PRO A 69 11.70 13.66 1.79
C PRO A 69 11.46 12.77 0.55
N PRO A 70 10.25 12.77 -0.01
CA PRO A 70 9.95 12.14 -1.30
C PRO A 70 10.91 12.62 -2.39
N ASN A 71 11.62 11.69 -3.02
CA ASN A 71 12.68 11.97 -3.98
C ASN A 71 12.86 10.80 -4.98
N ASN A 72 13.67 11.03 -6.02
CA ASN A 72 14.00 10.09 -7.08
C ASN A 72 15.51 9.73 -7.15
N GLY A 73 16.24 9.92 -6.05
CA GLY A 73 17.68 9.65 -5.94
C GLY A 73 18.03 8.19 -5.69
N ASP A 74 19.19 7.93 -5.09
CA ASP A 74 19.63 6.58 -4.76
C ASP A 74 18.88 5.95 -3.55
N PHE A 75 18.95 4.63 -3.42
CA PHE A 75 18.30 3.91 -2.35
C PHE A 75 18.97 4.23 -1.00
N THR A 76 18.21 4.79 -0.06
CA THR A 76 18.74 5.31 1.22
C THR A 76 18.90 4.20 2.27
N GLY A 77 18.24 3.07 2.10
CA GLY A 77 18.32 1.89 2.97
C GLY A 77 17.33 0.82 2.53
N ARG A 78 17.08 -0.19 3.39
CA ARG A 78 16.08 -1.23 3.12
C ARG A 78 15.21 -1.56 4.33
N ASP A 79 13.95 -1.91 4.07
CA ASP A 79 12.95 -2.19 5.10
C ASP A 79 12.22 -3.53 4.84
N SER A 80 12.30 -4.44 5.82
CA SER A 80 11.68 -5.77 5.80
C SER A 80 10.24 -5.76 6.32
N THR A 81 9.84 -4.69 7.00
CA THR A 81 8.49 -4.48 7.54
C THR A 81 7.51 -4.31 6.38
N ILE A 82 6.27 -4.77 6.58
CA ILE A 82 5.20 -4.55 5.60
C ILE A 82 4.89 -3.04 5.56
N ASN A 83 4.88 -2.46 4.36
CA ASN A 83 4.46 -1.09 4.16
C ASN A 83 2.97 -0.97 3.83
N VAL A 84 2.47 -1.87 2.97
CA VAL A 84 1.04 -1.99 2.63
C VAL A 84 0.55 -3.39 2.97
N PHE A 85 -0.42 -3.48 3.88
CA PHE A 85 -1.16 -4.69 4.21
C PHE A 85 -2.65 -4.50 3.86
N THR A 86 -3.25 -5.51 3.24
CA THR A 86 -4.68 -5.57 2.92
C THR A 86 -5.20 -6.97 3.21
N GLY A 87 -6.18 -7.12 4.11
CA GLY A 87 -6.79 -8.41 4.40
C GLY A 87 -7.87 -8.82 3.39
N GLY A 88 -8.49 -7.84 2.73
CA GLY A 88 -9.36 -8.04 1.57
C GLY A 88 -8.62 -7.98 0.23
N ASP A 89 -9.34 -7.58 -0.82
CA ASP A 89 -8.78 -7.34 -2.17
C ASP A 89 -8.05 -5.99 -2.25
N TYR A 90 -6.97 -5.94 -3.03
CA TYR A 90 -6.28 -4.70 -3.41
C TYR A 90 -6.54 -4.38 -4.89
N THR A 91 -7.30 -3.33 -5.16
CA THR A 91 -7.57 -2.81 -6.50
C THR A 91 -6.82 -1.50 -6.74
N VAL A 92 -6.10 -1.42 -7.86
CA VAL A 92 -5.51 -0.20 -8.41
C VAL A 92 -6.33 0.22 -9.62
N ASN A 93 -6.83 1.46 -9.64
CA ASN A 93 -7.53 2.03 -10.79
C ASN A 93 -7.25 3.52 -10.97
N GLY A 94 -8.02 4.21 -11.83
CA GLY A 94 -7.79 5.63 -12.10
C GLY A 94 -6.44 5.82 -12.79
N ARG A 95 -5.57 6.68 -12.26
CA ARG A 95 -4.21 6.90 -12.77
C ARG A 95 -3.09 6.64 -11.75
N ALA A 96 -3.43 6.16 -10.55
CA ALA A 96 -2.51 5.81 -9.46
C ALA A 96 -1.25 5.08 -9.98
N ALA A 97 -0.06 5.58 -9.63
CA ALA A 97 1.20 5.23 -10.28
C ALA A 97 1.97 4.12 -9.56
N GLU A 98 2.06 4.14 -8.24
CA GLU A 98 2.98 3.23 -7.54
C GLU A 98 2.70 2.99 -6.05
N ALA A 99 3.36 1.97 -5.48
CA ALA A 99 3.43 1.69 -4.05
C ALA A 99 4.83 1.15 -3.68
N GLU A 100 5.44 1.74 -2.65
CA GLU A 100 6.80 1.48 -2.18
C GLU A 100 6.83 0.51 -0.99
N GLY A 101 7.97 -0.17 -0.81
CA GLY A 101 8.18 -1.07 0.32
C GLY A 101 7.43 -2.40 0.14
N LYS A 102 7.41 -3.22 1.19
CA LYS A 102 6.85 -4.57 1.09
C LYS A 102 5.31 -4.54 1.10
N ILE A 103 4.69 -5.22 0.14
CA ILE A 103 3.24 -5.21 -0.10
C ILE A 103 2.66 -6.61 0.11
N VAL A 104 1.60 -6.72 0.89
CA VAL A 104 0.87 -7.97 1.17
C VAL A 104 -0.62 -7.73 1.02
N THR A 105 -1.27 -8.53 0.18
CA THR A 105 -2.74 -8.64 0.14
C THR A 105 -3.14 -10.10 0.40
N LEU A 106 -4.09 -10.35 1.30
CA LEU A 106 -4.62 -11.70 1.53
C LEU A 106 -5.71 -12.06 0.51
N GLY A 107 -6.36 -11.06 -0.09
CA GLY A 107 -7.21 -11.21 -1.26
C GLY A 107 -6.43 -11.14 -2.57
N ASN A 108 -7.15 -10.78 -3.63
CA ASN A 108 -6.63 -10.60 -4.98
C ASN A 108 -5.88 -9.26 -5.12
N LEU A 109 -5.10 -9.14 -6.19
CA LEU A 109 -4.50 -7.89 -6.67
C LEU A 109 -5.03 -7.60 -8.08
N THR A 110 -5.75 -6.50 -8.27
CA THR A 110 -6.25 -6.09 -9.59
C THR A 110 -5.64 -4.76 -10.01
N VAL A 111 -5.16 -4.66 -11.25
CA VAL A 111 -4.66 -3.39 -11.83
C VAL A 111 -5.42 -3.05 -13.10
N ASP A 112 -6.26 -2.02 -13.02
CA ASP A 112 -7.17 -1.56 -14.07
C ASP A 112 -7.18 -0.02 -14.19
N LYS A 113 -6.10 0.54 -14.75
CA LYS A 113 -5.91 2.00 -14.84
C LYS A 113 -6.56 2.58 -16.10
N ASN A 114 -7.15 3.77 -15.95
CA ASN A 114 -7.79 4.56 -17.00
C ASN A 114 -6.75 5.10 -18.00
N GLY A 115 -6.58 4.37 -19.10
CA GLY A 115 -5.58 4.62 -20.14
C GLY A 115 -4.32 3.73 -20.03
N GLY A 116 -4.32 2.74 -19.12
CA GLY A 116 -3.23 1.78 -18.96
C GLY A 116 -1.98 2.34 -18.30
N GLY A 117 -0.83 1.80 -18.67
CA GLY A 117 0.49 2.17 -18.17
C GLY A 117 1.00 1.26 -17.05
N VAL A 118 2.05 1.71 -16.36
CA VAL A 118 2.73 0.93 -15.30
C VAL A 118 2.05 1.15 -13.95
N TYR A 119 2.02 0.11 -13.11
CA TYR A 119 1.95 0.28 -11.65
C TYR A 119 3.23 -0.29 -11.03
N ASN A 120 4.06 0.56 -10.40
CA ASN A 120 5.31 0.11 -9.79
C ASN A 120 5.06 -0.37 -8.35
N MET A 121 5.69 -1.47 -7.95
CA MET A 121 5.47 -2.12 -6.66
C MET A 121 6.80 -2.51 -6.00
N GLY A 122 6.99 -2.10 -4.75
CA GLY A 122 8.22 -2.32 -3.97
C GLY A 122 9.31 -1.28 -4.24
N VAL A 123 9.56 -0.97 -5.52
CA VAL A 123 10.45 0.10 -5.98
C VAL A 123 9.61 1.11 -6.76
N VAL A 124 9.88 2.39 -6.55
CA VAL A 124 9.05 3.52 -7.03
C VAL A 124 9.91 4.61 -7.66
N GLY A 125 9.35 5.37 -8.60
CA GLY A 125 10.01 6.50 -9.25
C GLY A 125 10.21 7.68 -8.32
N VAL A 126 9.23 7.99 -7.47
CA VAL A 126 9.33 8.96 -6.38
C VAL A 126 8.87 8.30 -5.07
N GLY A 127 9.61 8.55 -4.00
CA GLY A 127 9.26 8.03 -2.67
C GLY A 127 10.35 8.26 -1.64
N SER A 128 10.35 7.47 -0.57
CA SER A 128 11.43 7.48 0.42
C SER A 128 12.75 6.96 -0.13
N ARG A 129 12.69 6.17 -1.22
CA ARG A 129 13.78 5.37 -1.78
C ARG A 129 14.31 4.36 -0.75
N VAL A 130 13.43 3.81 0.07
CA VAL A 130 13.71 2.72 1.03
C VAL A 130 12.94 1.48 0.59
N VAL A 131 13.66 0.59 -0.08
CA VAL A 131 13.13 -0.59 -0.80
C VAL A 131 13.19 -1.86 0.06
N PRO A 132 12.50 -2.96 -0.28
CA PRO A 132 12.62 -4.19 0.50
C PRO A 132 14.01 -4.87 0.35
N PRO A 133 14.35 -5.84 1.23
CA PRO A 133 15.58 -6.64 1.11
C PRO A 133 15.66 -7.40 -0.22
N ASN A 134 16.81 -7.35 -0.90
CA ASN A 134 16.98 -8.00 -2.20
C ASN A 134 16.69 -9.51 -2.15
N GLY A 135 15.92 -10.01 -3.12
CA GLY A 135 15.50 -11.41 -3.22
C GLY A 135 14.33 -11.81 -2.31
N SER A 136 13.82 -10.89 -1.47
CA SER A 136 12.60 -11.11 -0.71
C SER A 136 11.34 -11.00 -1.59
N ASP A 137 10.21 -11.49 -1.09
CA ASP A 137 8.92 -11.30 -1.75
C ASP A 137 8.46 -9.84 -1.55
N PHE A 138 8.60 -9.02 -2.60
CA PHE A 138 8.21 -7.60 -2.60
C PHE A 138 6.69 -7.45 -2.60
N VAL A 139 6.01 -8.34 -3.31
CA VAL A 139 4.54 -8.43 -3.38
C VAL A 139 4.12 -9.85 -3.04
N THR A 140 3.18 -10.00 -2.10
CA THR A 140 2.52 -11.28 -1.81
C THR A 140 1.00 -11.17 -1.99
N THR A 141 0.38 -12.13 -2.68
CA THR A 141 -1.09 -12.23 -2.83
C THR A 141 -1.64 -13.57 -2.35
N GLY A 142 -2.70 -13.54 -1.54
CA GLY A 142 -3.48 -14.73 -1.17
C GLY A 142 -4.55 -15.13 -2.18
N GLY A 143 -4.94 -14.19 -3.05
CA GLY A 143 -5.74 -14.44 -4.25
C GLY A 143 -4.91 -14.43 -5.54
N SER A 144 -5.61 -14.23 -6.66
CA SER A 144 -5.03 -14.04 -8.00
C SER A 144 -4.48 -12.63 -8.21
N VAL A 145 -3.64 -12.47 -9.23
CA VAL A 145 -3.15 -11.18 -9.74
C VAL A 145 -3.74 -10.98 -11.13
N ASP A 146 -4.55 -9.94 -11.32
CA ASP A 146 -5.21 -9.66 -12.61
C ASP A 146 -4.91 -8.25 -13.12
N VAL A 147 -4.08 -8.19 -14.16
CA VAL A 147 -3.61 -6.94 -14.79
C VAL A 147 -4.36 -6.76 -16.11
N LYS A 148 -5.30 -5.81 -16.15
CA LYS A 148 -6.17 -5.61 -17.31
C LYS A 148 -5.39 -5.09 -18.53
N THR A 149 -5.88 -5.41 -19.73
CA THR A 149 -5.26 -5.03 -21.02
C THR A 149 -4.83 -3.55 -21.07
N GLY A 150 -3.57 -3.31 -21.43
CA GLY A 150 -2.95 -1.97 -21.47
C GLY A 150 -2.24 -1.56 -20.18
N ASN A 151 -2.46 -2.28 -19.07
CA ASN A 151 -1.71 -2.13 -17.83
C ASN A 151 -0.51 -3.08 -17.79
N ARG A 152 0.48 -2.76 -16.94
CA ARG A 152 1.51 -3.70 -16.47
C ARG A 152 1.93 -3.41 -15.05
N ILE A 153 2.17 -4.44 -14.24
CA ILE A 153 2.90 -4.30 -12.97
C ILE A 153 4.40 -4.26 -13.28
N LEU A 154 5.17 -3.47 -12.51
CA LEU A 154 6.62 -3.58 -12.43
C LEU A 154 7.04 -3.80 -10.98
N ILE A 155 7.79 -4.87 -10.73
CA ILE A 155 8.38 -5.19 -9.42
C ILE A 155 9.89 -5.10 -9.53
N GLY A 156 10.51 -4.33 -8.65
CA GLY A 156 11.95 -4.07 -8.68
C GLY A 156 12.36 -2.90 -9.60
N GLY A 157 13.67 -2.68 -9.68
CA GLY A 157 14.31 -1.64 -10.47
C GLY A 157 15.78 -1.44 -10.07
N SER A 158 16.32 -0.24 -10.30
CA SER A 158 17.70 0.11 -9.93
C SER A 158 17.87 1.60 -9.60
N ASP A 159 19.03 1.93 -9.05
CA ASP A 159 19.56 3.30 -8.88
C ASP A 159 20.98 3.39 -9.51
N SER A 160 21.81 4.36 -9.11
CA SER A 160 23.19 4.46 -9.61
C SER A 160 24.18 3.50 -8.94
N HIS A 161 23.78 2.84 -7.85
CA HIS A 161 24.61 1.93 -7.05
C HIS A 161 24.30 0.45 -7.33
N GLY A 162 23.08 0.11 -7.74
CA GLY A 162 22.74 -1.25 -8.18
C GLY A 162 21.24 -1.59 -8.22
N PRO A 163 20.92 -2.89 -8.25
CA PRO A 163 19.54 -3.37 -8.34
C PRO A 163 18.82 -3.44 -6.98
N ALA A 164 17.55 -3.05 -7.00
CA ALA A 164 16.56 -3.36 -5.97
C ALA A 164 15.57 -4.37 -6.55
N PHE A 165 15.62 -5.62 -6.10
CA PHE A 165 15.01 -6.75 -6.81
C PHE A 165 14.33 -7.75 -5.86
N GLY A 166 13.25 -8.39 -6.30
CA GLY A 166 12.46 -9.28 -5.44
C GLY A 166 11.34 -10.00 -6.18
N ASN A 167 10.57 -10.82 -5.46
CA ASN A 167 9.58 -11.72 -6.06
C ASN A 167 8.14 -11.18 -5.98
N LEU A 168 7.30 -11.70 -6.88
CA LEU A 168 5.86 -11.79 -6.69
C LEU A 168 5.53 -13.20 -6.17
N ARG A 169 5.04 -13.34 -4.94
CA ARG A 169 4.45 -14.61 -4.46
C ARG A 169 2.93 -14.54 -4.58
N HIS A 170 2.29 -15.55 -5.15
CA HIS A 170 0.84 -15.53 -5.39
C HIS A 170 0.23 -16.92 -5.21
N ALA A 171 -0.92 -17.04 -4.55
CA ALA A 171 -1.64 -18.32 -4.47
C ALA A 171 -2.50 -18.58 -5.72
N GLY A 172 -3.21 -17.56 -6.19
CA GLY A 172 -4.04 -17.63 -7.40
C GLY A 172 -3.23 -17.59 -8.70
N SER A 173 -3.94 -17.41 -9.82
CA SER A 173 -3.34 -17.22 -11.15
C SER A 173 -2.80 -15.81 -11.32
N VAL A 174 -1.80 -15.64 -12.20
CA VAL A 174 -1.42 -14.33 -12.75
C VAL A 174 -2.00 -14.20 -14.15
N THR A 175 -2.74 -13.11 -14.42
CA THR A 175 -3.26 -12.74 -15.74
C THR A 175 -2.79 -11.34 -16.13
N GLY A 176 -2.53 -11.16 -17.43
CA GLY A 176 -1.98 -9.91 -17.97
C GLY A 176 -0.45 -9.80 -17.81
N THR A 177 0.04 -8.57 -17.71
CA THR A 177 1.48 -8.26 -17.78
C THR A 177 2.07 -7.94 -16.40
N VAL A 178 2.98 -8.79 -15.92
CA VAL A 178 3.83 -8.51 -14.76
C VAL A 178 5.29 -8.56 -15.19
N ASN A 179 5.99 -7.43 -15.03
CA ASN A 179 7.43 -7.35 -15.20
C ASN A 179 8.10 -7.47 -13.82
N ILE A 180 9.13 -8.30 -13.71
CA ILE A 180 9.99 -8.39 -12.51
C ILE A 180 11.42 -8.15 -13.00
N ASP A 181 12.03 -7.05 -12.55
CA ASP A 181 13.25 -6.50 -13.15
C ASP A 181 14.18 -5.93 -12.06
N PRO A 182 15.51 -6.06 -12.18
CA PRO A 182 16.24 -6.85 -13.18
C PRO A 182 16.33 -8.35 -12.85
N THR A 183 15.94 -8.78 -11.65
CA THR A 183 15.91 -10.20 -11.24
C THR A 183 14.80 -10.49 -10.23
N GLY A 184 14.29 -11.72 -10.21
CA GLY A 184 13.22 -12.16 -9.30
C GLY A 184 12.37 -13.25 -9.94
N GLN A 185 11.31 -13.68 -9.26
CA GLN A 185 10.42 -14.75 -9.73
C GLN A 185 8.95 -14.41 -9.49
N SER A 186 8.07 -14.90 -10.36
CA SER A 186 6.64 -15.09 -10.05
C SER A 186 6.49 -16.50 -9.48
N ILE A 187 6.26 -16.58 -8.17
CA ILE A 187 6.24 -17.82 -7.40
C ILE A 187 4.79 -18.17 -7.09
N GLN A 188 4.23 -19.15 -7.79
CA GLN A 188 2.92 -19.68 -7.43
C GLN A 188 3.04 -20.59 -6.21
N ASP A 189 2.35 -20.21 -5.13
CA ASP A 189 2.39 -20.87 -3.83
C ASP A 189 0.99 -20.81 -3.20
N PRO A 190 0.21 -21.91 -3.18
CA PRO A 190 -1.13 -21.94 -2.60
C PRO A 190 -1.19 -21.53 -1.11
N ASN A 191 -0.05 -21.46 -0.41
CA ASN A 191 0.04 -21.04 0.99
C ASN A 191 0.61 -19.62 1.15
N ALA A 192 0.71 -18.82 0.07
CA ALA A 192 1.33 -17.49 0.07
C ALA A 192 0.84 -16.55 1.20
N ALA A 193 -0.45 -16.59 1.52
CA ALA A 193 -1.06 -15.80 2.59
C ALA A 193 -0.90 -16.40 4.00
N ALA A 194 -0.55 -17.69 4.14
CA ALA A 194 -0.51 -18.38 5.44
C ALA A 194 0.43 -17.73 6.48
N PRO A 195 1.63 -17.22 6.13
CA PRO A 195 2.51 -16.51 7.08
C PRO A 195 1.94 -15.18 7.60
N TYR A 196 0.86 -14.67 6.99
CA TYR A 196 0.34 -13.32 7.20
C TYR A 196 -1.06 -13.30 7.84
N GLN A 197 -1.68 -14.46 8.09
CA GLN A 197 -3.02 -14.55 8.69
C GLN A 197 -3.10 -13.94 10.10
N THR A 198 -2.06 -14.11 10.91
CA THR A 198 -2.00 -13.48 12.26
C THR A 198 -1.86 -11.96 12.20
N VAL A 199 -1.38 -11.41 11.08
CA VAL A 199 -1.23 -9.96 10.88
C VAL A 199 -2.59 -9.30 10.65
N LEU A 200 -3.55 -10.01 10.03
CA LEU A 200 -4.94 -9.56 9.93
C LEU A 200 -5.56 -9.41 11.32
N THR A 201 -5.52 -10.45 12.15
CA THR A 201 -6.04 -10.41 13.52
C THR A 201 -5.37 -9.32 14.36
N GLN A 202 -4.04 -9.15 14.22
CA GLN A 202 -3.32 -8.05 14.87
C GLN A 202 -3.84 -6.67 14.45
N ILE A 203 -4.19 -6.46 13.18
CA ILE A 203 -4.75 -5.18 12.68
C ILE A 203 -6.17 -4.97 13.20
N GLU A 204 -7.01 -5.99 13.20
CA GLU A 204 -8.37 -5.96 13.76
C GLU A 204 -8.34 -5.59 15.26
N GLU A 205 -7.60 -6.36 16.07
CA GLU A 205 -7.49 -6.19 17.53
C GLU A 205 -6.89 -4.83 17.91
N VAL A 206 -5.81 -4.40 17.23
CA VAL A 206 -5.16 -3.11 17.52
C VAL A 206 -6.04 -1.95 17.07
N SER A 207 -6.71 -2.03 15.92
CA SER A 207 -7.57 -0.94 15.43
C SER A 207 -8.81 -0.74 16.32
N ASP A 208 -9.47 -1.84 16.71
CA ASP A 208 -10.62 -1.87 17.64
C ASP A 208 -10.22 -1.42 19.06
N CYS A 209 -9.04 -1.83 19.54
CA CYS A 209 -8.44 -1.28 20.75
C CYS A 209 -8.26 0.24 20.64
N VAL A 210 -7.43 0.71 19.69
CA VAL A 210 -7.07 2.13 19.55
C VAL A 210 -8.31 3.00 19.32
N GLY A 211 -9.34 2.49 18.65
CA GLY A 211 -10.64 3.13 18.47
C GLY A 211 -11.45 3.36 19.75
N ARG A 212 -11.23 2.55 20.78
CA ARG A 212 -11.84 2.70 22.12
C ARG A 212 -11.00 3.49 23.11
N ALA A 213 -9.78 3.92 22.73
CA ALA A 213 -8.93 4.69 23.62
C ALA A 213 -9.59 6.02 24.05
N ALA A 214 -9.37 6.41 25.31
CA ALA A 214 -9.83 7.70 25.82
C ALA A 214 -9.11 8.84 25.09
N ALA A 215 -9.87 9.83 24.63
CA ALA A 215 -9.30 11.00 23.98
C ALA A 215 -8.53 11.87 24.99
N THR A 216 -7.32 12.27 24.62
CA THR A 216 -6.45 13.17 25.41
C THR A 216 -6.39 14.59 24.83
N GLY A 217 -7.25 14.87 23.85
CA GLY A 217 -7.32 16.15 23.16
C GLY A 217 -8.67 16.34 22.48
N THR A 218 -8.91 17.56 22.01
CA THR A 218 -10.15 17.95 21.33
C THR A 218 -9.93 18.17 19.83
N VAL A 219 -11.01 18.13 19.05
CA VAL A 219 -10.99 18.48 17.62
C VAL A 219 -12.09 19.50 17.36
N ASP A 220 -11.71 20.64 16.79
CA ASP A 220 -12.64 21.61 16.21
C ASP A 220 -12.59 21.52 14.69
N ILE A 221 -13.74 21.57 14.00
CA ILE A 221 -13.83 21.39 12.55
C ILE A 221 -14.57 22.58 11.94
N SER A 222 -13.79 23.46 11.30
CA SER A 222 -14.26 24.63 10.59
C SER A 222 -14.43 24.36 9.09
N SER A 223 -14.89 25.35 8.32
CA SER A 223 -15.12 25.20 6.88
C SER A 223 -13.87 25.05 6.01
N SER A 224 -12.68 25.35 6.56
CA SER A 224 -11.39 25.32 5.85
C SER A 224 -10.27 24.56 6.57
N GLN A 225 -10.49 24.16 7.83
CA GLN A 225 -9.47 23.58 8.71
C GLN A 225 -10.10 22.73 9.83
N ALA A 226 -9.50 21.58 10.14
CA ALA A 226 -9.71 20.84 11.38
C ALA A 226 -8.50 21.02 12.31
N THR A 227 -8.76 21.34 13.57
CA THR A 227 -7.76 21.72 14.57
C THR A 227 -7.80 20.75 15.74
N PHE A 228 -6.79 19.88 15.79
CA PHE A 228 -6.56 18.89 16.84
C PHE A 228 -5.76 19.54 17.96
N THR A 229 -6.31 19.68 19.17
CA THR A 229 -5.61 20.32 20.30
C THR A 229 -5.38 19.31 21.43
N GLY A 230 -4.14 18.89 21.61
CA GLY A 230 -3.74 17.96 22.66
C GLY A 230 -3.73 18.57 24.06
N ASP A 231 -3.61 17.73 25.08
CA ASP A 231 -3.46 18.18 26.48
C ASP A 231 -2.09 18.82 26.81
N GLY A 232 -1.10 18.72 25.91
CA GLY A 232 0.24 19.26 26.11
C GLY A 232 1.12 18.47 27.09
N THR A 233 0.69 17.29 27.55
CA THR A 233 1.43 16.48 28.52
C THR A 233 1.49 14.98 28.19
N SER A 234 0.45 14.42 27.59
CA SER A 234 0.42 13.00 27.19
C SER A 234 1.33 12.72 25.99
N MET A 235 2.21 11.74 26.10
CA MET A 235 3.04 11.22 24.99
C MET A 235 2.23 10.39 23.97
N LYS A 236 0.91 10.27 24.17
CA LYS A 236 -0.05 9.55 23.34
C LYS A 236 -1.26 10.46 23.19
N GLN A 237 -1.31 11.20 22.08
CA GLN A 237 -2.35 12.18 21.79
C GLN A 237 -3.47 11.54 20.97
N VAL A 238 -4.58 11.22 21.63
CA VAL A 238 -5.72 10.52 21.02
C VAL A 238 -6.84 11.50 20.73
N PHE A 239 -7.27 11.55 19.48
CA PHE A 239 -8.33 12.41 18.97
C PHE A 239 -9.46 11.58 18.35
N ASN A 240 -10.68 11.74 18.86
CA ASN A 240 -11.84 10.97 18.41
C ASN A 240 -12.75 11.87 17.53
N VAL A 241 -12.88 11.52 16.25
CA VAL A 241 -13.60 12.28 15.22
C VAL A 241 -14.81 11.47 14.74
N THR A 242 -16.02 11.99 14.97
CA THR A 242 -17.29 11.35 14.55
C THR A 242 -17.81 11.84 13.19
N GLY A 243 -17.27 12.94 12.67
CA GLY A 243 -17.64 13.53 11.38
C GLY A 243 -16.60 13.31 10.29
N ASN A 244 -16.79 14.01 9.16
CA ASN A 244 -15.81 14.06 8.07
C ASN A 244 -14.81 15.20 8.28
N LEU A 245 -13.55 14.96 7.91
CA LEU A 245 -12.52 15.99 7.81
C LEU A 245 -12.57 16.60 6.39
N THR A 246 -13.63 17.37 6.13
CA THR A 246 -13.93 18.02 4.84
C THR A 246 -14.58 19.38 5.06
N SER A 247 -14.64 20.22 4.02
CA SER A 247 -15.49 21.42 4.04
C SER A 247 -16.99 21.02 4.07
N PRO A 248 -17.92 21.97 4.31
CA PRO A 248 -19.37 21.71 4.24
C PRO A 248 -19.87 21.30 2.84
N THR A 249 -19.05 21.46 1.81
CA THR A 249 -19.30 21.01 0.43
C THR A 249 -18.47 19.78 0.04
N GLY A 250 -17.83 19.10 1.01
CA GLY A 250 -16.97 17.94 0.77
C GLY A 250 -15.57 18.28 0.24
N GLY A 251 -15.21 19.56 0.18
CA GLY A 251 -13.91 20.04 -0.32
C GLY A 251 -12.75 19.82 0.65
N GLN A 252 -11.52 20.08 0.18
CA GLN A 252 -10.30 19.93 0.97
C GLN A 252 -10.20 20.93 2.12
N ILE A 253 -9.78 20.47 3.30
CA ILE A 253 -9.45 21.31 4.48
C ILE A 253 -8.02 21.08 4.96
N GLY A 254 -7.48 22.02 5.75
CA GLY A 254 -6.20 21.85 6.45
C GLY A 254 -6.37 21.03 7.73
N LEU A 255 -5.32 20.33 8.16
CA LEU A 255 -5.25 19.62 9.44
C LEU A 255 -4.13 20.27 10.27
N VAL A 256 -4.45 20.78 11.46
CA VAL A 256 -3.50 21.49 12.34
C VAL A 256 -3.48 20.85 13.71
N PHE A 257 -2.29 20.59 14.24
CA PHE A 257 -2.09 19.89 15.50
C PHE A 257 -1.45 20.83 16.53
N ASN A 258 -2.26 21.35 17.45
CA ASN A 258 -1.85 22.24 18.51
C ASN A 258 -1.54 21.48 19.80
N ASN A 259 -0.61 22.00 20.60
CA ASN A 259 -0.30 21.51 21.94
C ASN A 259 0.06 20.00 21.99
N ILE A 260 0.79 19.51 20.99
CA ILE A 260 1.34 18.14 20.93
C ILE A 260 2.74 18.14 21.56
N PRO A 261 3.04 17.30 22.56
CA PRO A 261 4.40 17.15 23.08
C PRO A 261 5.39 16.63 22.03
N ALA A 262 6.63 17.12 22.06
CA ALA A 262 7.65 16.71 21.10
C ALA A 262 7.93 15.20 21.18
N GLY A 263 7.78 14.49 20.06
CA GLY A 263 7.95 13.04 19.99
C GLY A 263 6.76 12.22 20.50
N ALA A 264 5.63 12.84 20.82
CA ALA A 264 4.39 12.11 21.14
C ALA A 264 3.89 11.31 19.93
N THR A 265 3.18 10.21 20.23
CA THR A 265 2.40 9.46 19.24
C THR A 265 1.04 10.12 19.09
N VAL A 266 0.60 10.39 17.86
CA VAL A 266 -0.68 11.06 17.55
C VAL A 266 -1.59 10.07 16.85
N VAL A 267 -2.80 9.87 17.38
CA VAL A 267 -3.84 9.01 16.82
C VAL A 267 -5.07 9.85 16.52
N VAL A 268 -5.54 9.79 15.27
CA VAL A 268 -6.83 10.33 14.85
C VAL A 268 -7.78 9.17 14.55
N ASN A 269 -8.66 8.86 15.50
CA ASN A 269 -9.72 7.86 15.36
C ASN A 269 -10.88 8.45 14.55
N MET A 270 -11.14 7.91 13.37
CA MET A 270 -12.28 8.21 12.51
C MET A 270 -13.43 7.23 12.81
N LEU A 271 -14.37 7.65 13.67
CA LEU A 271 -15.38 6.79 14.31
C LEU A 271 -16.73 6.69 13.55
N GLY A 272 -16.78 7.14 12.30
CA GLY A 272 -17.98 7.00 11.46
C GLY A 272 -18.01 5.69 10.67
N ASP A 273 -19.18 5.35 10.11
CA ASP A 273 -19.33 4.18 9.22
C ASP A 273 -18.80 4.42 7.80
N SER A 274 -18.72 5.69 7.37
CA SER A 274 -18.26 6.13 6.05
C SER A 274 -17.42 7.43 6.08
N PRO A 275 -16.36 7.52 6.92
CA PRO A 275 -15.56 8.72 7.10
C PRO A 275 -14.77 9.12 5.85
N ILE A 276 -14.76 10.42 5.59
CA ILE A 276 -13.97 11.07 4.54
C ILE A 276 -12.96 12.02 5.20
N ILE A 277 -11.69 11.86 4.83
CA ILE A 277 -10.64 12.88 5.01
C ILE A 277 -10.35 13.44 3.62
N ASN A 278 -10.66 14.72 3.38
CA ASN A 278 -10.27 15.41 2.14
C ASN A 278 -9.37 16.58 2.52
N THR A 279 -8.09 16.53 2.16
CA THR A 279 -7.10 17.48 2.71
C THR A 279 -5.95 17.85 1.78
N TYR A 280 -5.55 19.12 1.87
CA TYR A 280 -4.36 19.69 1.24
C TYR A 280 -3.12 19.64 2.17
N THR A 281 -3.20 18.95 3.30
CA THR A 281 -2.16 18.99 4.36
C THR A 281 -1.02 18.02 4.12
N GLY A 282 0.20 18.51 4.34
CA GLY A 282 1.43 17.74 4.29
C GLY A 282 2.22 18.01 3.01
N THR A 283 3.51 18.29 3.18
CA THR A 283 4.43 18.63 2.07
C THR A 283 5.48 17.54 1.82
N GLY A 284 5.74 16.67 2.80
CA GLY A 284 6.87 15.74 2.78
C GLY A 284 8.23 16.39 3.07
N LEU A 285 8.26 17.72 3.27
CA LEU A 285 9.49 18.52 3.45
C LEU A 285 9.72 18.91 4.91
N ALA A 286 10.99 19.12 5.27
CA ALA A 286 11.37 19.61 6.59
C ALA A 286 10.74 20.99 6.89
N GLY A 287 10.23 21.17 8.11
CA GLY A 287 9.52 22.38 8.54
C GLY A 287 8.00 22.29 8.45
N ASP A 288 7.43 21.34 7.71
CA ASP A 288 6.00 21.00 7.81
C ASP A 288 5.71 20.20 9.09
N GLN A 289 4.65 20.58 9.79
CA GLN A 289 4.27 20.00 11.07
C GLN A 289 3.90 18.51 10.93
N THR A 290 3.09 18.16 9.93
CA THR A 290 2.65 16.76 9.76
C THR A 290 3.79 15.86 9.30
N THR A 291 4.72 16.40 8.51
CA THR A 291 5.96 15.71 8.10
C THR A 291 6.87 15.46 9.30
N ALA A 292 7.02 16.43 10.21
CA ALA A 292 7.80 16.26 11.44
C ALA A 292 7.21 15.21 12.40
N MET A 293 5.89 14.96 12.35
CA MET A 293 5.21 13.92 13.13
C MET A 293 5.03 12.59 12.38
N ARG A 294 5.42 12.50 11.10
CA ARG A 294 5.05 11.42 10.17
C ARG A 294 5.12 10.02 10.78
N SER A 295 6.27 9.62 11.33
CA SER A 295 6.46 8.26 11.82
C SER A 295 5.79 7.97 13.18
N LYS A 296 5.14 8.96 13.78
CA LYS A 296 4.36 8.81 15.01
C LYS A 296 2.90 9.25 14.86
N LEU A 297 2.46 9.60 13.65
CA LEU A 297 1.08 9.99 13.33
C LEU A 297 0.34 8.82 12.69
N MET A 298 -0.87 8.52 13.18
CA MET A 298 -1.75 7.47 12.66
C MET A 298 -3.21 7.93 12.55
N TYR A 299 -3.86 7.57 11.46
CA TYR A 299 -5.30 7.69 11.25
C TYR A 299 -5.93 6.30 11.34
N ASN A 300 -6.82 6.11 12.31
CA ASN A 300 -7.40 4.82 12.63
C ASN A 300 -8.90 4.77 12.29
N PHE A 301 -9.32 3.73 11.58
CA PHE A 301 -10.67 3.52 11.05
C PHE A 301 -11.24 2.21 11.60
N PRO A 302 -11.63 2.14 12.89
CA PRO A 302 -11.92 0.88 13.57
C PRO A 302 -13.09 0.10 12.97
N THR A 303 -14.22 0.77 12.72
CA THR A 303 -15.48 0.14 12.31
C THR A 303 -15.90 0.47 10.88
N ALA A 304 -15.20 1.37 10.20
CA ALA A 304 -15.60 1.94 8.92
C ALA A 304 -15.88 0.87 7.84
N THR A 305 -17.09 0.88 7.29
CA THR A 305 -17.47 0.00 6.16
C THR A 305 -16.99 0.57 4.83
N SER A 306 -16.86 1.88 4.75
CA SER A 306 -16.17 2.62 3.69
C SER A 306 -15.28 3.67 4.33
N ALA A 307 -14.09 3.91 3.80
CA ALA A 307 -13.23 5.00 4.23
C ALA A 307 -12.61 5.68 3.01
N GLN A 308 -12.47 7.01 3.05
CA GLN A 308 -11.90 7.78 1.93
C GLN A 308 -10.83 8.73 2.42
N ILE A 309 -9.61 8.62 1.87
CA ILE A 309 -8.50 9.54 2.10
C ILE A 309 -8.16 10.20 0.77
N LEU A 310 -8.58 11.46 0.64
CA LEU A 310 -8.65 12.22 -0.60
C LEU A 310 -7.78 13.48 -0.51
N GLY A 311 -7.27 13.96 -1.64
CA GLY A 311 -6.69 15.30 -1.72
C GLY A 311 -5.68 15.50 -2.84
N SER A 312 -4.91 16.58 -2.72
CA SER A 312 -3.81 16.95 -3.60
C SER A 312 -2.49 17.19 -2.85
N ALA A 313 -2.31 16.52 -1.71
CA ALA A 313 -1.20 16.72 -0.79
C ALA A 313 -0.18 15.57 -0.81
N GLN A 314 1.01 15.84 -0.25
CA GLN A 314 1.86 14.79 0.29
C GLN A 314 1.40 14.52 1.72
N PHE A 315 0.31 13.77 1.86
CA PHE A 315 -0.30 13.42 3.15
C PHE A 315 0.70 12.65 4.01
N GLN A 316 0.75 12.93 5.32
CA GLN A 316 1.75 12.40 6.25
C GLN A 316 1.07 11.61 7.36
N GLY A 317 1.67 10.48 7.74
CA GLY A 317 1.15 9.59 8.78
C GLY A 317 0.63 8.28 8.22
N SER A 318 0.54 7.28 9.09
CA SER A 318 0.11 5.92 8.75
C SER A 318 -1.40 5.76 8.83
N VAL A 319 -1.94 4.76 8.14
CA VAL A 319 -3.36 4.39 8.13
C VAL A 319 -3.55 3.02 8.74
N LEU A 320 -4.52 2.87 9.64
CA LEU A 320 -4.96 1.62 10.24
C LEU A 320 -6.48 1.47 10.07
N ALA A 321 -6.98 0.31 9.64
CA ALA A 321 -8.43 0.06 9.54
C ALA A 321 -8.81 -1.34 10.00
N GLY A 322 -9.73 -1.44 10.95
CA GLY A 322 -10.03 -2.67 11.70
C GLY A 322 -11.18 -3.53 11.17
N ASN A 323 -11.96 -3.03 10.21
CA ASN A 323 -13.12 -3.76 9.68
C ASN A 323 -12.71 -4.64 8.47
N PRO A 324 -12.73 -5.99 8.57
CA PRO A 324 -12.42 -6.88 7.45
C PRO A 324 -13.47 -6.87 6.33
N GLY A 325 -14.70 -6.42 6.61
CA GLY A 325 -15.72 -6.14 5.58
C GLY A 325 -15.63 -4.73 5.01
N GLY A 326 -14.70 -3.89 5.51
CA GLY A 326 -14.54 -2.50 5.10
C GLY A 326 -13.81 -2.34 3.76
N THR A 327 -13.93 -1.16 3.15
CA THR A 327 -13.16 -0.78 1.96
C THR A 327 -12.57 0.62 2.12
N THR A 328 -11.25 0.72 2.11
CA THR A 328 -10.54 2.01 2.19
C THR A 328 -10.10 2.45 0.80
N THR A 329 -10.55 3.63 0.38
CA THR A 329 -10.14 4.28 -0.87
C THR A 329 -9.09 5.35 -0.57
N ILE A 330 -7.90 5.18 -1.13
CA ILE A 330 -6.84 6.19 -1.11
C ILE A 330 -6.82 6.86 -2.49
N ALA A 331 -7.06 8.17 -2.50
CA ALA A 331 -7.02 9.03 -3.69
C ALA A 331 -6.32 10.35 -3.33
N GLN A 332 -5.06 10.22 -2.92
CA GLN A 332 -4.21 11.29 -2.42
C GLN A 332 -2.95 11.40 -3.29
N ALA A 333 -2.47 12.62 -3.57
CA ALA A 333 -1.36 12.81 -4.51
C ALA A 333 -0.09 12.02 -4.11
N GLY A 334 0.22 11.97 -2.80
CA GLY A 334 0.92 10.80 -2.27
C GLY A 334 0.76 10.59 -0.77
N MET A 335 0.73 9.34 -0.36
CA MET A 335 0.61 8.84 1.01
C MET A 335 2.00 8.58 1.59
N ASN A 336 2.35 9.23 2.71
CA ASN A 336 3.67 9.12 3.33
C ASN A 336 3.55 8.48 4.73
N GLY A 337 3.46 7.15 4.75
CA GLY A 337 3.25 6.35 5.95
C GLY A 337 2.89 4.90 5.60
N ARG A 338 2.65 4.07 6.62
CA ARG A 338 2.14 2.70 6.46
C ARG A 338 0.67 2.68 6.06
N VAL A 339 0.21 1.62 5.41
CA VAL A 339 -1.21 1.38 5.12
C VAL A 339 -1.57 -0.04 5.59
N TYR A 340 -2.30 -0.15 6.70
CA TYR A 340 -2.62 -1.41 7.37
C TYR A 340 -4.13 -1.62 7.49
N LEU A 341 -4.69 -2.46 6.61
CA LEU A 341 -6.14 -2.58 6.43
C LEU A 341 -6.59 -4.03 6.61
N ALA A 342 -7.54 -4.27 7.51
CA ALA A 342 -8.20 -5.58 7.63
C ALA A 342 -9.08 -5.87 6.40
N GLY A 343 -9.76 -4.85 5.86
CA GLY A 343 -10.61 -4.95 4.68
C GLY A 343 -9.87 -4.69 3.36
N ASN A 344 -10.61 -4.24 2.36
CA ASN A 344 -10.14 -3.99 1.00
C ASN A 344 -9.40 -2.64 0.85
N LEU A 345 -8.51 -2.54 -0.14
CA LEU A 345 -7.84 -1.32 -0.57
C LEU A 345 -8.23 -0.97 -2.02
N ILE A 346 -8.70 0.25 -2.24
CA ILE A 346 -8.78 0.87 -3.56
C ILE A 346 -7.76 2.00 -3.61
N HIS A 347 -6.70 1.85 -4.42
CA HIS A 347 -5.79 2.95 -4.74
C HIS A 347 -6.18 3.55 -6.10
N THR A 348 -6.50 4.84 -6.11
CA THR A 348 -6.99 5.55 -7.31
C THR A 348 -6.44 6.97 -7.37
N GLY A 349 -6.70 7.68 -8.48
CA GLY A 349 -6.22 9.04 -8.68
C GLY A 349 -6.53 9.60 -10.06
N THR A 350 -6.42 10.92 -10.20
CA THR A 350 -6.49 11.63 -11.49
C THR A 350 -5.10 11.88 -12.11
N GLY A 351 -4.05 11.86 -11.29
CA GLY A 351 -2.65 11.85 -11.71
C GLY A 351 -1.95 10.55 -11.31
N GLY A 352 -0.61 10.54 -11.42
CA GLY A 352 0.21 9.52 -10.76
C GLY A 352 0.13 9.74 -9.25
N TYR A 353 -0.66 8.91 -8.57
CA TYR A 353 -0.86 8.93 -7.12
C TYR A 353 -0.11 7.75 -6.49
N GLU A 354 0.53 7.98 -5.34
CA GLU A 354 1.72 7.24 -4.92
C GLU A 354 1.62 6.86 -3.43
N ILE A 355 1.93 5.61 -3.07
CA ILE A 355 2.06 5.20 -1.66
C ILE A 355 3.55 5.01 -1.34
N HIS A 356 4.12 5.94 -0.60
CA HIS A 356 5.53 5.89 -0.20
C HIS A 356 5.71 5.02 1.05
N SER A 357 6.92 4.50 1.23
CA SER A 357 7.31 3.79 2.44
C SER A 357 7.74 4.80 3.50
N TYR A 358 7.14 4.74 4.69
CA TYR A 358 7.66 5.43 5.87
C TYR A 358 7.22 4.66 7.13
N PRO A 359 8.09 4.55 8.15
CA PRO A 359 7.84 3.69 9.30
C PRO A 359 6.76 4.28 10.21
N PHE A 360 6.18 3.41 11.05
CA PHE A 360 5.42 3.85 12.23
C PHE A 360 6.18 3.42 13.50
N ASP A 361 6.94 4.37 14.05
CA ASP A 361 7.70 4.26 15.29
C ASP A 361 6.89 4.72 16.51
N GLY A 362 5.57 4.84 16.37
CA GLY A 362 4.67 5.32 17.43
C GLY A 362 4.29 4.21 18.42
N ASP A 363 4.20 4.57 19.70
CA ASP A 363 3.71 3.71 20.76
C ASP A 363 2.21 3.97 20.94
N LEU A 364 1.36 2.98 20.66
CA LEU A 364 -0.10 3.16 20.63
C LEU A 364 -0.72 3.32 22.04
N PRO A 365 -1.93 3.87 22.18
CA PRO A 365 -2.62 3.95 23.47
C PRO A 365 -2.90 2.57 24.06
N GLU A 366 -2.75 2.44 25.39
CA GLU A 366 -3.22 1.24 26.10
C GLU A 366 -4.75 1.24 26.18
N CYS A 367 -5.32 0.07 25.90
CA CYS A 367 -6.73 -0.17 26.10
C CYS A 367 -6.95 -0.72 27.49
N THR A 368 -7.32 0.18 28.41
CA THR A 368 -7.88 -0.23 29.70
C THR A 368 -9.21 -0.94 29.46
N VAL A 369 -9.14 -2.25 29.25
CA VAL A 369 -10.27 -3.15 29.48
C VAL A 369 -10.55 -3.16 30.97
N THR A 370 -11.23 -2.11 31.44
CA THR A 370 -11.98 -2.16 32.69
C THR A 370 -12.85 -3.41 32.60
N PRO A 371 -12.62 -4.44 33.43
CA PRO A 371 -13.35 -5.68 33.30
C PRO A 371 -14.80 -5.37 33.63
N SER A 372 -15.65 -5.32 32.59
CA SER A 372 -17.10 -5.30 32.76
C SER A 372 -17.43 -6.46 33.70
N PRO A 373 -18.14 -6.22 34.82
CA PRO A 373 -18.26 -7.20 35.88
C PRO A 373 -18.90 -8.46 35.32
N SER A 374 -18.08 -9.51 35.15
CA SER A 374 -18.52 -10.79 34.62
C SER A 374 -19.70 -11.24 35.46
N PRO A 375 -20.88 -11.50 34.86
CA PRO A 375 -22.09 -11.79 35.61
C PRO A 375 -21.85 -13.05 36.42
N THR A 376 -21.68 -12.89 37.74
CA THR A 376 -21.37 -13.98 38.65
C THR A 376 -22.47 -15.03 38.56
N SER A 377 -22.18 -16.12 37.87
CA SER A 377 -23.10 -17.24 37.67
C SER A 377 -23.26 -18.01 38.97
N SER A 378 -24.10 -17.46 39.85
CA SER A 378 -24.58 -18.11 41.07
C SER A 378 -25.34 -19.38 40.69
N SER A 379 -24.60 -20.47 40.57
CA SER A 379 -25.09 -21.77 40.12
C SER A 379 -26.23 -22.25 41.03
N PRO A 380 -27.46 -22.39 40.51
CA PRO A 380 -28.52 -23.06 41.26
C PRO A 380 -28.21 -24.55 41.31
N SER A 381 -28.27 -25.15 42.51
CA SER A 381 -28.06 -26.59 42.69
C SER A 381 -29.07 -27.39 41.86
N PRO A 382 -28.64 -28.44 41.12
CA PRO A 382 -29.52 -29.16 40.21
C PRO A 382 -30.48 -30.11 40.96
N THR A 383 -31.71 -29.65 41.21
CA THR A 383 -32.81 -30.53 41.65
C THR A 383 -33.25 -31.41 40.49
N SER A 384 -33.02 -32.72 40.57
CA SER A 384 -33.38 -33.69 39.53
C SER A 384 -34.87 -34.08 39.60
N PRO A 385 -35.67 -33.87 38.54
CA PRO A 385 -36.98 -34.50 38.39
C PRO A 385 -36.85 -35.94 37.88
N SER A 386 -37.69 -36.84 38.38
CA SER A 386 -37.72 -38.25 37.95
C SER A 386 -38.22 -38.41 36.50
N PRO A 387 -37.63 -39.30 35.67
CA PRO A 387 -38.07 -39.51 34.30
C PRO A 387 -39.35 -40.37 34.22
N THR A 388 -40.42 -39.79 33.69
CA THR A 388 -41.64 -40.53 33.30
C THR A 388 -41.58 -40.87 31.81
N SER A 389 -41.44 -42.15 31.46
CA SER A 389 -41.42 -42.57 30.05
C SER A 389 -42.85 -42.58 29.45
N PRO A 390 -43.10 -41.92 28.31
CA PRO A 390 -44.28 -42.22 27.50
C PRO A 390 -44.15 -43.60 26.83
N SER A 391 -45.29 -44.18 26.44
CA SER A 391 -45.34 -45.41 25.63
C SER A 391 -45.21 -45.08 24.14
N PRO A 392 -44.48 -45.88 23.33
CA PRO A 392 -44.41 -45.67 21.89
C PRO A 392 -45.72 -46.08 21.19
N THR A 393 -46.32 -45.16 20.44
CA THR A 393 -47.43 -45.44 19.51
C THR A 393 -46.90 -45.48 18.08
N SER A 394 -46.90 -46.65 17.44
CA SER A 394 -46.46 -46.77 16.05
C SER A 394 -47.54 -46.25 15.09
N PRO A 395 -47.22 -45.32 14.16
CA PRO A 395 -48.09 -45.05 13.02
C PRO A 395 -48.11 -46.26 12.06
N SER A 396 -49.21 -46.41 11.31
CA SER A 396 -49.32 -47.39 10.22
C SER A 396 -48.77 -46.80 8.91
N PRO A 397 -48.05 -47.57 8.06
CA PRO A 397 -47.52 -47.07 6.81
C PRO A 397 -48.62 -46.95 5.72
N THR A 398 -48.96 -45.72 5.33
CA THR A 398 -49.79 -45.44 4.16
C THR A 398 -48.91 -45.22 2.94
N SER A 399 -48.88 -46.17 2.00
CA SER A 399 -48.14 -45.98 0.73
C SER A 399 -48.88 -44.98 -0.18
N PRO A 400 -48.21 -43.96 -0.75
CA PRO A 400 -48.76 -43.21 -1.85
C PRO A 400 -48.87 -44.09 -3.10
N SER A 401 -49.83 -43.77 -3.98
CA SER A 401 -49.98 -44.39 -5.30
C SER A 401 -49.18 -43.61 -6.35
N PRO A 402 -48.50 -44.26 -7.32
CA PRO A 402 -47.68 -43.55 -8.31
C PRO A 402 -48.54 -42.91 -9.41
N THR A 403 -48.80 -41.60 -9.28
CA THR A 403 -49.42 -40.79 -10.35
C THR A 403 -48.38 -40.44 -11.41
N SER A 404 -48.37 -41.15 -12.54
CA SER A 404 -47.51 -40.82 -13.67
C SER A 404 -48.03 -39.56 -14.41
N PRO A 405 -47.20 -38.53 -14.67
CA PRO A 405 -47.60 -37.40 -15.50
C PRO A 405 -47.72 -37.81 -16.97
N SER A 406 -48.76 -37.32 -17.65
CA SER A 406 -48.91 -37.49 -19.10
C SER A 406 -47.93 -36.60 -19.86
N PRO A 407 -47.27 -37.08 -20.93
CA PRO A 407 -46.32 -36.27 -21.71
C PRO A 407 -47.03 -35.24 -22.60
N THR A 408 -47.16 -34.01 -22.11
CA THR A 408 -47.66 -32.88 -22.91
C THR A 408 -46.58 -32.40 -23.88
N SER A 409 -46.60 -32.89 -25.13
CA SER A 409 -45.71 -32.39 -26.18
C SER A 409 -46.03 -30.92 -26.51
N PRO A 410 -45.05 -30.00 -26.49
CA PRO A 410 -45.26 -28.65 -27.01
C PRO A 410 -45.49 -28.71 -28.52
N SER A 411 -46.41 -27.86 -29.02
CA SER A 411 -46.61 -27.67 -30.46
C SER A 411 -45.47 -26.82 -31.03
N PRO A 412 -44.91 -27.14 -32.22
CA PRO A 412 -43.83 -26.37 -32.81
C PRO A 412 -44.32 -25.03 -33.37
N THR A 413 -44.29 -23.98 -32.54
CA THR A 413 -44.55 -22.59 -32.97
C THR A 413 -43.38 -22.09 -33.83
N SER A 414 -43.44 -22.32 -35.13
CA SER A 414 -42.45 -21.79 -36.08
C SER A 414 -42.49 -20.25 -36.11
N PRO A 415 -41.36 -19.54 -35.90
CA PRO A 415 -41.33 -18.10 -36.03
C PRO A 415 -41.52 -17.69 -37.50
N SER A 416 -42.43 -16.74 -37.76
CA SER A 416 -42.59 -16.15 -39.09
C SER A 416 -41.31 -15.40 -39.49
N PRO A 417 -40.79 -15.56 -40.72
CA PRO A 417 -39.55 -14.91 -41.15
C PRO A 417 -39.77 -13.41 -41.39
N THR A 418 -39.61 -12.61 -40.34
CA THR A 418 -39.58 -11.14 -40.42
C THR A 418 -38.35 -10.68 -41.19
N LYS A 419 -38.45 -10.64 -42.52
CA LYS A 419 -37.40 -10.16 -43.42
C LYS A 419 -37.07 -8.70 -43.08
N PRO A 420 -35.83 -8.36 -42.67
CA PRO A 420 -35.46 -6.97 -42.48
C PRO A 420 -35.54 -6.20 -43.81
N SER A 421 -36.14 -5.02 -43.78
CA SER A 421 -36.11 -4.12 -44.94
C SER A 421 -34.68 -3.60 -45.14
N PRO A 422 -34.14 -3.59 -46.38
CA PRO A 422 -32.80 -3.09 -46.64
C PRO A 422 -32.78 -1.55 -46.54
N THR A 423 -32.52 -1.03 -45.34
CA THR A 423 -32.24 0.39 -45.12
C THR A 423 -30.89 0.74 -45.72
N SER A 424 -30.85 1.04 -47.01
CA SER A 424 -29.63 1.58 -47.64
C SER A 424 -29.28 2.91 -46.98
N PRO A 425 -28.03 3.11 -46.50
CA PRO A 425 -27.58 4.45 -46.16
C PRO A 425 -27.59 5.31 -47.44
N SER A 426 -28.06 6.56 -47.31
CA SER A 426 -27.89 7.54 -48.37
C SER A 426 -26.42 8.01 -48.38
N PRO A 427 -25.75 8.09 -49.54
CA PRO A 427 -24.36 8.52 -49.59
C PRO A 427 -24.24 10.02 -49.32
N THR A 428 -23.98 10.39 -48.06
CA THR A 428 -23.61 11.76 -47.67
C THR A 428 -22.22 12.09 -48.20
N SER A 429 -22.15 12.51 -49.46
CA SER A 429 -20.90 12.94 -50.09
C SER A 429 -20.37 14.20 -49.39
N PRO A 430 -19.12 14.23 -48.90
CA PRO A 430 -18.53 15.44 -48.34
C PRO A 430 -18.33 16.48 -49.45
N SER A 431 -18.76 17.72 -49.20
CA SER A 431 -18.50 18.83 -50.13
C SER A 431 -17.00 19.08 -50.22
N PRO A 432 -16.39 19.18 -51.42
CA PRO A 432 -14.96 19.39 -51.57
C PRO A 432 -14.58 20.83 -51.18
N THR A 433 -14.10 21.01 -49.95
CA THR A 433 -13.48 22.27 -49.49
C THR A 433 -12.15 22.47 -50.19
N SER A 434 -12.18 23.09 -51.37
CA SER A 434 -10.98 23.38 -52.16
C SER A 434 -10.09 24.41 -51.44
N PRO A 435 -8.82 24.11 -51.15
CA PRO A 435 -7.90 25.08 -50.58
C PRO A 435 -7.56 26.15 -51.63
N SER A 436 -7.71 27.43 -51.27
CA SER A 436 -7.34 28.53 -52.16
C SER A 436 -5.82 28.54 -52.40
N PRO A 437 -5.34 28.59 -53.66
CA PRO A 437 -3.92 28.50 -53.96
C PRO A 437 -3.18 29.77 -53.53
N THR A 438 -2.46 29.70 -52.41
CA THR A 438 -1.53 30.75 -52.00
C THR A 438 -0.30 30.74 -52.91
N SER A 439 -0.30 31.60 -53.92
CA SER A 439 0.79 31.68 -54.91
C SER A 439 2.08 32.21 -54.27
N PRO A 440 3.23 31.49 -54.36
CA PRO A 440 4.51 31.98 -53.85
C PRO A 440 5.07 33.06 -54.77
N SER A 441 5.21 34.29 -54.25
CA SER A 441 5.79 35.40 -55.00
C SER A 441 7.31 35.22 -55.23
N PRO A 442 7.81 35.26 -56.48
CA PRO A 442 9.21 34.95 -56.79
C PRO A 442 10.13 36.18 -56.69
N THR A 443 10.63 36.50 -55.49
CA THR A 443 11.68 37.51 -55.32
C THR A 443 13.05 36.93 -55.70
N ARG A 444 13.46 37.11 -56.97
CA ARG A 444 14.78 36.67 -57.47
C ARG A 444 15.91 37.62 -57.04
N THR A 445 17.11 37.07 -56.93
CA THR A 445 18.33 37.74 -56.43
C THR A 445 18.87 38.87 -57.34
N GLY A 446 19.46 39.89 -56.70
CA GLY A 446 20.32 40.92 -57.31
C GLY A 446 19.97 42.34 -56.81
N HIS A 447 20.85 43.09 -56.15
CA HIS A 447 22.15 43.54 -56.65
C HIS A 447 23.14 43.89 -55.51
N SER A 448 24.45 43.92 -55.84
CA SER A 448 25.51 44.46 -54.97
C SER A 448 25.52 46.00 -55.01
N PRO A 449 26.12 46.67 -54.00
CA PRO A 449 27.38 47.34 -54.33
C PRO A 449 28.50 47.19 -53.27
N LYS A 450 29.60 46.55 -53.71
CA LYS A 450 30.99 47.06 -53.64
C LYS A 450 31.26 48.22 -52.65
N PRO A 451 32.13 47.97 -51.67
CA PRO A 451 33.23 48.89 -51.35
C PRO A 451 34.50 48.47 -52.10
N SER A 452 35.35 49.44 -52.44
CA SER A 452 36.68 49.19 -52.99
C SER A 452 37.68 50.16 -52.38
N THR A 453 38.93 49.72 -52.27
CA THR A 453 40.08 50.43 -51.68
C THR A 453 40.04 50.59 -50.15
N SER A 454 41.14 50.78 -49.43
CA SER A 454 42.55 50.31 -49.57
C SER A 454 43.36 50.92 -48.43
N SER A 455 44.16 50.14 -47.67
CA SER A 455 45.46 50.56 -47.09
C SER A 455 46.09 49.53 -46.13
N ALA A 456 47.42 49.52 -46.10
CA ALA A 456 48.31 49.18 -44.98
C ALA A 456 48.33 47.74 -44.40
N ASP A 457 49.18 46.92 -45.02
CA ASP A 457 50.13 45.94 -44.44
C ASP A 457 51.03 46.60 -43.33
N PRO A 458 51.90 45.92 -42.53
CA PRO A 458 52.32 44.50 -42.54
C PRO A 458 52.46 43.79 -41.16
N THR A 459 53.03 42.57 -41.21
CA THR A 459 53.75 41.79 -40.16
C THR A 459 52.95 40.79 -39.28
N SER A 460 53.43 39.56 -39.03
CA SER A 460 54.45 38.73 -39.74
C SER A 460 54.39 37.24 -39.34
N HIS A 461 54.96 36.36 -40.17
CA HIS A 461 55.26 34.91 -39.99
C HIS A 461 54.03 33.98 -39.79
N HIS A 462 53.77 32.96 -40.62
CA HIS A 462 54.55 31.79 -41.11
C HIS A 462 54.55 30.59 -40.11
N PRO A 463 54.36 29.32 -40.54
CA PRO A 463 53.41 28.42 -39.86
C PRO A 463 54.00 27.03 -39.50
N THR A 464 53.12 26.06 -39.22
CA THR A 464 53.21 24.66 -39.70
C THR A 464 51.81 24.01 -39.56
N GLU A 465 51.15 23.66 -40.66
CA GLU A 465 51.12 22.33 -41.29
C GLU A 465 50.09 21.32 -40.72
N HIS A 466 48.94 21.32 -41.40
CA HIS A 466 48.18 20.13 -41.87
C HIS A 466 49.15 19.02 -42.37
N PRO A 467 48.80 17.70 -42.44
CA PRO A 467 47.49 17.24 -42.93
C PRO A 467 46.95 15.84 -42.53
N THR A 468 45.63 15.62 -42.76
CA THR A 468 44.94 14.38 -43.25
C THR A 468 45.17 13.00 -42.57
N GLY A 469 44.27 12.02 -42.66
CA GLY A 469 42.97 11.90 -43.33
C GLY A 469 42.29 10.58 -42.91
N HIS A 470 40.96 10.46 -42.95
CA HIS A 470 40.12 10.07 -44.11
C HIS A 470 39.75 8.56 -44.16
N ASN A 471 38.46 8.31 -44.40
CA ASN A 471 37.85 7.05 -44.89
C ASN A 471 37.74 5.89 -43.87
N SER A 472 36.69 5.05 -43.88
CA SER A 472 35.43 5.08 -44.65
C SER A 472 34.29 4.33 -43.92
N ALA A 473 33.05 4.48 -44.38
CA ALA A 473 31.84 4.01 -43.71
C ALA A 473 31.45 2.53 -43.98
N SER A 474 30.69 1.94 -43.07
CA SER A 474 29.93 0.69 -43.27
C SER A 474 28.52 0.77 -42.63
N HIS A 475 27.58 0.02 -43.21
CA HIS A 475 26.12 0.21 -43.12
C HIS A 475 25.44 -0.16 -41.76
N HIS A 476 24.21 0.34 -41.59
CA HIS A 476 23.16 -0.02 -40.60
C HIS A 476 22.70 -1.50 -40.68
N PRO A 477 21.80 -2.02 -39.79
CA PRO A 477 21.06 -1.42 -38.64
C PRO A 477 21.47 -2.04 -37.27
N GLY A 478 20.92 -1.73 -36.10
CA GLY A 478 19.76 -0.91 -35.69
C GLY A 478 18.92 -1.70 -34.67
N GLY A 479 18.82 -1.23 -33.42
CA GLY A 479 18.26 -2.02 -32.31
C GLY A 479 18.41 -1.40 -30.93
N SER A 480 18.12 -0.10 -30.78
CA SER A 480 18.04 0.57 -29.48
C SER A 480 16.75 0.18 -28.76
N GLY A 481 16.85 -0.39 -27.56
CA GLY A 481 15.69 -0.70 -26.72
C GLY A 481 14.90 0.56 -26.36
N GLU A 482 13.58 0.48 -26.46
CA GLU A 482 12.66 1.58 -26.15
C GLU A 482 12.54 1.75 -24.63
N LEU A 483 13.08 2.83 -24.09
CA LEU A 483 12.93 3.17 -22.67
C LEU A 483 11.46 3.48 -22.37
N PRO A 484 10.86 2.88 -21.33
CA PRO A 484 9.45 3.11 -21.03
C PRO A 484 9.23 4.56 -20.56
N SER A 485 8.25 5.22 -21.18
CA SER A 485 7.87 6.60 -20.84
C SER A 485 7.30 6.68 -19.40
N THR A 486 8.16 7.07 -18.46
CA THR A 486 7.74 7.67 -17.18
C THR A 486 7.29 9.12 -17.44
N GLY A 487 6.50 9.70 -16.53
CA GLY A 487 5.77 10.96 -16.74
C GLY A 487 6.60 12.25 -16.94
N ALA A 488 7.91 12.16 -17.14
CA ALA A 488 8.81 13.29 -17.34
C ALA A 488 8.81 13.79 -18.81
N GLY A 489 7.68 14.37 -19.26
CA GLY A 489 7.45 14.74 -20.65
C GLY A 489 7.07 16.21 -20.89
N ASN A 490 8.05 17.11 -20.85
CA ASN A 490 7.99 18.47 -21.44
C ASN A 490 6.76 19.35 -21.12
N ALA A 491 6.45 19.52 -19.83
CA ALA A 491 5.83 20.75 -19.33
C ALA A 491 6.88 21.55 -18.55
N PRO A 492 6.97 22.90 -18.69
CA PRO A 492 7.87 23.69 -17.88
C PRO A 492 7.45 23.62 -16.40
N VAL A 493 8.35 23.17 -15.54
CA VAL A 493 8.10 23.07 -14.08
C VAL A 493 8.07 24.48 -13.49
N VAL A 494 6.89 25.09 -13.48
CA VAL A 494 6.64 26.33 -12.75
C VAL A 494 6.57 25.99 -11.26
N PHE A 495 7.70 26.16 -10.58
CA PHE A 495 7.72 26.18 -9.12
C PHE A 495 6.83 27.32 -8.62
N GLY A 496 5.66 26.96 -8.08
CA GLY A 496 4.66 27.89 -7.57
C GLY A 496 5.09 28.56 -6.26
N LEU A 497 6.04 29.49 -6.33
CA LEU A 497 6.45 30.36 -5.21
C LEU A 497 5.36 31.40 -4.86
N ALA A 498 4.23 30.91 -4.36
CA ALA A 498 3.14 31.73 -3.83
C ALA A 498 3.29 31.92 -2.31
N GLY A 499 4.29 32.71 -1.88
CA GLY A 499 4.69 32.77 -0.46
C GLY A 499 5.20 34.11 0.10
N VAL A 500 5.48 35.13 -0.71
CA VAL A 500 5.93 36.45 -0.22
C VAL A 500 5.38 37.56 -1.11
N GLY A 501 4.86 38.65 -0.50
CA GLY A 501 4.81 39.96 -1.16
C GLY A 501 3.44 40.63 -1.30
N LEU A 502 2.77 40.97 -0.19
CA LEU A 502 1.80 42.09 -0.18
C LEU A 502 1.66 42.76 1.20
N LEU A 503 2.73 43.42 1.64
CA LEU A 503 2.65 44.47 2.68
C LEU A 503 2.37 45.81 2.00
N GLY A 504 1.20 46.41 2.24
CA GLY A 504 0.90 47.76 1.76
C GLY A 504 -0.55 48.20 1.96
N LEU A 505 -0.73 49.38 2.59
CA LEU A 505 -1.93 50.20 2.57
C LEU A 505 -3.23 49.56 3.11
N GLY A 506 -3.38 49.53 4.44
CA GLY A 506 -4.60 49.11 5.12
C GLY A 506 -4.83 49.70 6.51
N GLY A 507 -4.28 50.89 6.82
CA GLY A 507 -4.26 51.42 8.19
C GLY A 507 -4.60 52.89 8.31
N LEU A 508 -5.88 53.22 8.54
CA LEU A 508 -6.35 54.43 9.25
C LEU A 508 -7.86 54.36 9.56
N ALA A 509 -8.28 55.09 10.61
CA ALA A 509 -9.66 55.41 11.02
C ALA A 509 -10.52 54.35 11.75
N ALA A 510 -10.21 54.05 13.03
CA ALA A 510 -11.18 53.43 13.96
C ALA A 510 -10.94 53.75 15.48
N MET A 511 -10.80 55.02 15.88
CA MET A 511 -10.83 55.40 17.32
C MET A 511 -11.42 56.82 17.54
N ALA A 512 -12.72 56.89 17.87
CA ALA A 512 -13.39 58.13 18.29
C ALA A 512 -14.69 57.86 19.09
N ALA A 513 -14.64 56.96 20.08
CA ALA A 513 -15.81 56.64 20.90
C ALA A 513 -16.26 57.85 21.74
N ARG A 514 -17.50 58.32 21.54
CA ARG A 514 -18.08 59.45 22.29
C ARG A 514 -18.26 59.10 23.77
N ARG A 515 -17.58 59.83 24.66
CA ARG A 515 -18.12 60.17 26.00
C ARG A 515 -17.96 61.67 26.26
N ARG A 516 -19.09 62.36 26.41
CA ARG A 516 -19.22 63.71 27.00
C ARG A 516 -19.70 63.57 28.45
N GLY A 517 -19.27 64.49 29.31
CA GLY A 517 -19.41 64.40 30.76
C GLY A 517 -18.08 64.78 31.40
N ARG A 518 -17.59 66.00 31.25
CA ARG A 518 -18.16 67.27 31.79
C ARG A 518 -18.12 67.28 33.32
N HIS A 519 -16.90 67.41 33.84
CA HIS A 519 -16.65 67.86 35.20
C HIS A 519 -17.08 69.33 35.36
N GLY A 520 -17.69 69.62 36.51
CA GLY A 520 -17.14 70.61 37.43
C GLY A 520 -16.23 69.90 38.43
#